data_AF-K1SZZ3-F1
#
_entry.id   AF-K1SZZ3-F1
#
_cell.length_a   1.000
_cell.length_b   1.000
_cell.length_c   1.000
_cell.angle_alpha   90.00
_cell.angle_beta   90.00
_cell.angle_gamma   90.00
#
_symmetry.space_group_name_H-M   'P 1'
#
loop_
_entity.id
_entity.type
_entity.pdbx_description
1 polymer ?
#
loop_
_entity_poly.entity_id
_entity_poly.type
_entity_poly.pdbx_seq_one_letter_code
_entity_poly.pdbx_strand_id
1 'polypeptide(L)'
;AEEAALNIELDKMYRYIDEELDEREKEILTKRYGLSKTSYRTDRIMTQREVADELGISRSYISRIEKKALEKLRSRFEKGD
;
A
#
# COMPACT_ATOMS: atom_id res chain seq x y z
N ALA A 1 -3.54 0.65 26.81
CA ALA A 1 -4.85 0.47 26.16
C ALA A 1 -4.83 1.04 24.74
N GLU A 2 -4.46 2.32 24.59
CA GLU A 2 -4.33 3.00 23.28
C GLU A 2 -3.28 2.36 22.35
N GLU A 3 -2.09 2.03 22.87
CA GLU A 3 -1.05 1.33 22.11
C GLU A 3 -1.50 -0.04 21.56
N ALA A 4 -2.29 -0.78 22.35
CA ALA A 4 -2.82 -2.07 21.92
C ALA A 4 -3.86 -1.92 20.80
N ALA A 5 -4.73 -0.90 20.89
CA ALA A 5 -5.70 -0.59 19.83
C ALA A 5 -4.99 -0.18 18.53
N LEU A 6 -3.96 0.66 18.62
CA LEU A 6 -3.15 1.06 17.47
C LEU A 6 -2.49 -0.13 16.79
N ASN A 7 -1.91 -1.06 17.56
CA ASN A 7 -1.31 -2.27 17.02
C ASN A 7 -2.33 -3.17 16.30
N ILE A 8 -3.55 -3.28 16.85
CA ILE A 8 -4.64 -4.04 16.21
C ILE A 8 -5.04 -3.41 14.86
N GLU A 9 -5.18 -2.07 14.80
CA GLU A 9 -5.51 -1.37 13.56
C GLU A 9 -4.41 -1.51 12.51
N LEU A 10 -3.13 -1.43 12.92
CA LEU A 10 -1.99 -1.63 12.03
C LEU A 10 -1.96 -3.05 11.46
N ASP A 11 -2.14 -4.07 12.30
CA ASP A 11 -2.13 -5.46 11.84
C ASP A 11 -3.32 -5.77 10.92
N LYS A 12 -4.47 -5.15 11.17
CA LYS A 12 -5.64 -5.19 10.26
C LYS A 12 -5.32 -4.56 8.91
N MET A 13 -4.68 -3.39 8.89
CA MET A 13 -4.25 -2.74 7.65
C MET A 13 -3.31 -3.63 6.83
N TYR A 14 -2.29 -4.21 7.47
CA TYR A 14 -1.35 -5.09 6.77
C TYR A 14 -2.02 -6.36 6.24
N ARG A 15 -2.94 -6.96 7.01
CA ARG A 15 -3.74 -8.10 6.53
C ARG A 15 -4.55 -7.74 5.29
N TYR A 16 -5.22 -6.60 5.28
CA TYR A 16 -6.03 -6.16 4.13
C TYR A 16 -5.18 -5.84 2.91
N ILE A 17 -3.98 -5.28 3.11
CA ILE A 17 -2.99 -5.14 2.03
C ILE A 17 -2.65 -6.50 1.44
N ASP A 18 -2.45 -7.52 2.28
CA ASP A 18 -2.08 -8.85 1.79
C ASP A 18 -3.20 -9.60 1.08
N GLU A 19 -4.44 -9.46 1.55
CA GLU A 19 -5.63 -10.13 1.00
C GLU A 19 -6.16 -9.47 -0.30
N GLU A 20 -6.15 -8.14 -0.39
CA GLU A 20 -6.87 -7.41 -1.44
C GLU A 20 -5.99 -6.95 -2.61
N LEU A 21 -4.70 -6.71 -2.33
CA LEU A 21 -3.78 -6.14 -3.31
C LEU A 21 -2.99 -7.23 -4.02
N ASP A 22 -2.76 -7.04 -5.31
CA ASP A 22 -1.82 -7.86 -6.05
C ASP A 22 -0.37 -7.43 -5.78
N GLU A 23 0.60 -8.23 -6.21
CA GLU A 23 2.02 -7.99 -5.99
C GLU A 23 2.50 -6.62 -6.51
N ARG A 24 1.95 -6.15 -7.64
CA ARG A 24 2.33 -4.86 -8.22
C ARG A 24 1.73 -3.70 -7.44
N GLU A 25 0.49 -3.83 -6.99
CA GLU A 25 -0.18 -2.88 -6.12
C GLU A 25 0.56 -2.77 -4.77
N LYS A 26 0.94 -3.91 -4.16
CA LYS A 26 1.73 -3.97 -2.92
C LYS A 26 3.10 -3.31 -3.07
N GLU A 27 3.82 -3.60 -4.15
CA GLU A 27 5.13 -2.98 -4.44
C GLU A 27 5.02 -1.45 -4.51
N ILE A 28 4.05 -0.96 -5.29
CA ILE A 28 3.85 0.48 -5.49
C ILE A 28 3.45 1.15 -4.17
N LEU A 29 2.47 0.63 -3.43
CA LEU A 29 2.09 1.22 -2.15
C LEU A 29 3.22 1.19 -1.12
N THR A 30 3.99 0.11 -1.09
CA THR A 30 5.10 -0.01 -0.16
C THR A 30 6.13 1.08 -0.41
N LYS A 31 6.53 1.31 -1.66
CA LYS A 31 7.46 2.39 -2.02
C LYS A 31 6.85 3.79 -1.77
N ARG A 32 5.54 3.95 -2.04
CA ARG A 32 4.82 5.24 -1.89
C ARG A 32 4.57 5.66 -0.44
N TYR A 33 4.45 4.71 0.48
CA TYR A 33 4.03 4.98 1.87
C TYR A 33 4.95 4.39 2.94
N GLY A 34 6.03 3.69 2.56
CA GLY A 34 6.98 3.14 3.54
C GLY A 34 6.46 1.92 4.28
N LEU A 35 5.61 1.09 3.65
CA LEU A 35 4.93 -0.04 4.30
C LEU A 35 5.86 -1.24 4.48
N SER A 36 6.70 -1.22 5.51
CA SER A 36 7.81 -2.16 5.69
C SER A 36 7.45 -3.55 6.21
N LYS A 37 6.19 -3.80 6.61
CA LYS A 37 5.71 -5.14 7.00
C LYS A 37 5.16 -5.96 5.81
N THR A 38 5.13 -5.42 4.59
CA THR A 38 4.73 -6.21 3.41
C THR A 38 5.92 -7.06 2.91
N SER A 39 5.69 -7.90 1.89
CA SER A 39 6.75 -8.64 1.20
C SER A 39 7.77 -7.73 0.50
N TYR A 40 7.46 -6.45 0.33
CA TYR A 40 8.33 -5.44 -0.27
C TYR A 40 9.01 -4.62 0.83
N ARG A 41 10.27 -4.23 0.59
CA ARG A 41 11.00 -3.32 1.48
C ARG A 41 11.33 -2.04 0.74
N THR A 42 11.23 -0.93 1.45
CA THR A 42 11.73 0.36 0.99
C THR A 42 12.39 1.07 2.16
N ASP A 43 13.50 1.75 1.89
CA ASP A 43 14.28 2.49 2.88
C ASP A 43 13.81 3.94 2.99
N ARG A 44 12.95 4.38 2.05
CA ARG A 44 12.38 5.72 2.01
C ARG A 44 11.01 5.76 1.34
N ILE A 45 10.25 6.81 1.63
CA ILE A 45 9.02 7.14 0.93
C ILE A 45 9.35 7.79 -0.41
N MET A 46 8.70 7.33 -1.49
CA MET A 46 8.93 7.81 -2.85
C MET A 46 7.70 8.50 -3.44
N THR A 47 7.92 9.52 -4.26
CA THR A 47 6.87 10.15 -5.08
C THR A 47 6.39 9.23 -6.21
N GLN A 48 5.20 9.48 -6.76
CA GLN A 48 4.73 8.75 -7.95
C GLN A 48 5.71 8.79 -9.12
N ARG A 49 6.42 9.93 -9.27
CA ARG A 49 7.40 10.12 -10.33
C ARG A 49 8.66 9.28 -10.06
N GLU A 50 9.17 9.29 -8.84
CA GLU A 50 10.33 8.46 -8.49
C GLU A 50 10.02 6.97 -8.64
N VAL A 51 8.83 6.51 -8.22
CA VAL A 51 8.41 5.12 -8.41
C VAL A 51 8.24 4.79 -9.90
N ALA A 52 7.72 5.72 -10.69
CA ALA A 52 7.59 5.56 -12.14
C ALA A 52 8.96 5.42 -12.83
N ASP A 53 9.90 6.30 -12.45
CA ASP A 53 11.26 6.32 -12.97
C ASP A 53 12.01 5.03 -12.59
N GLU A 54 11.86 4.55 -11.35
CA GLU A 54 12.47 3.29 -10.89
C GLU A 54 11.90 2.06 -11.60
N LEU A 55 10.57 2.03 -11.80
CA LEU A 55 9.89 0.88 -12.39
C LEU A 55 9.84 0.92 -13.92
N GLY A 56 10.42 1.94 -14.56
CA GLY A 56 10.47 2.09 -16.02
C GLY A 56 9.10 2.23 -16.68
N ILE A 57 8.11 2.80 -15.98
CA ILE A 57 6.74 2.95 -16.47
C ILE A 57 6.23 4.39 -16.31
N SER A 58 5.17 4.76 -17.01
CA SER A 58 4.64 6.13 -16.92
C SER A 58 4.10 6.46 -15.52
N ARG A 59 4.33 7.69 -15.05
CA ARG A 59 3.73 8.22 -13.83
C ARG A 59 2.20 8.15 -13.83
N SER A 60 1.56 8.31 -14.98
CA SER A 60 0.10 8.12 -15.11
C SER A 60 -0.32 6.67 -14.88
N TYR A 61 0.51 5.68 -15.23
CA TYR A 61 0.23 4.29 -14.93
C TYR A 61 0.36 3.99 -13.44
N ILE A 62 1.40 4.50 -12.78
CA ILE A 62 1.53 4.44 -11.31
C ILE A 62 0.30 5.03 -10.63
N SER A 63 -0.12 6.23 -11.05
CA SER A 63 -1.30 6.89 -10.49
C SER A 63 -2.58 6.04 -10.59
N ARG A 64 -2.78 5.35 -11.72
CA ARG A 64 -3.93 4.45 -11.90
C ARG A 64 -3.87 3.23 -10.98
N ILE A 65 -2.70 2.62 -10.82
CA ILE A 65 -2.53 1.46 -9.94
C ILE A 65 -2.72 1.89 -8.48
N GLU A 66 -2.09 2.98 -8.04
CA GLU A 66 -2.23 3.54 -6.69
C GLU A 66 -3.70 3.83 -6.36
N LYS A 67 -4.42 4.49 -7.27
CA LYS A 67 -5.85 4.77 -7.09
C LYS A 67 -6.67 3.48 -6.92
N LYS A 68 -6.48 2.50 -7.80
CA LYS A 68 -7.21 1.22 -7.74
C LYS A 68 -6.95 0.46 -6.44
N ALA A 69 -5.70 0.43 -5.99
CA ALA A 69 -5.33 -0.23 -4.74
C ALA A 69 -5.94 0.47 -3.51
N LEU A 70 -5.90 1.81 -3.46
CA LEU A 70 -6.53 2.56 -2.38
C LEU A 70 -8.06 2.36 -2.35
N GLU A 71 -8.71 2.27 -3.51
CA GLU A 71 -10.15 1.99 -3.60
C GLU A 71 -10.50 0.58 -3.08
N LYS A 72 -9.68 -0.44 -3.41
CA LYS A 72 -9.83 -1.80 -2.86
C LYS A 72 -9.71 -1.81 -1.34
N LEU A 73 -8.65 -1.20 -0.81
CA LEU A 73 -8.44 -1.11 0.64
C LEU A 73 -9.59 -0.39 1.32
N ARG A 74 -10.02 0.76 0.78
CA ARG A 74 -11.17 1.51 1.31
C ARG A 74 -12.42 0.63 1.36
N SER A 75 -12.74 -0.08 0.28
CA SER A 75 -13.90 -0.97 0.25
C SER A 75 -13.80 -2.09 1.29
N ARG A 76 -12.60 -2.65 1.51
CA ARG A 76 -12.36 -3.66 2.54
C ARG A 76 -12.56 -3.12 3.96
N PHE A 77 -12.05 -1.91 4.23
CA PHE A 77 -12.27 -1.23 5.52
C PHE A 77 -13.75 -0.91 5.77
N GLU A 78 -14.50 -0.51 4.74
CA GLU A 78 -15.95 -0.24 4.84
C GLU A 78 -16.77 -1.53 5.08
N LYS A 79 -16.35 -2.66 4.51
CA LYS A 79 -17.01 -3.96 4.73
C LYS A 79 -16.81 -4.50 6.15
N GLY A 80 -15.71 -4.13 6.81
CA GLY A 80 -15.33 -4.73 8.10
C GLY A 80 -14.87 -6.17 7.95
N ASP A 81 -14.63 -6.83 9.10
CA ASP A 81 -14.40 -8.28 9.15
C ASP A 81 -15.72 -9.05 9.19
#